data_AF-A0A949LJ35-F1
#
_entry.id   AF-A0A949LJ35-F1
#
_cell.length_a   1.000
_cell.length_b   1.000
_cell.length_c   1.000
_cell.angle_alpha   90.00
_cell.angle_beta   90.00
_cell.angle_gamma   90.00
#
_symmetry.space_group_name_H-M   'P 1'
#
loop_
_entity.id
_entity.type
_entity.pdbx_description
1 polymer ?
#
loop_
_entity_poly.entity_id
_entity_poly.type
_entity_poly.pdbx_seq_one_letter_code
_entity_poly.pdbx_strand_id
1 'polypeptide(L)' 'MLNKPAETIPVPADTDEVCCDGGSGPMGHPQVFYTFDGKNTVSCGYCGRVFTKTGTKPRH' A
#
# COMPACT_ATOMS: atom_id res chain seq x y z
N MET A 1 13.21 21.06 -3.06
CA MET A 1 12.00 20.23 -3.32
C MET A 1 12.31 18.81 -2.87
N LEU A 2 12.07 18.48 -1.60
CA LEU A 2 12.37 17.14 -1.09
C LEU A 2 11.20 16.21 -1.43
N ASN A 3 11.26 15.53 -2.57
CA ASN A 3 10.41 14.37 -2.83
C ASN A 3 10.85 13.27 -1.87
N LYS A 4 10.18 13.18 -0.73
CA LYS A 4 10.32 12.06 0.20
C LYS A 4 10.11 10.77 -0.62
N PRO A 5 11.06 9.82 -0.66
CA PRO A 5 10.87 8.62 -1.46
C PRO A 5 9.64 7.90 -0.93
N ALA A 6 8.72 7.57 -1.83
CA ALA A 6 7.54 6.78 -1.53
C ALA A 6 7.97 5.47 -0.87
N GLU A 7 7.66 5.31 0.41
CA GLU A 7 7.95 4.09 1.18
C GLU A 7 7.16 2.93 0.53
N THR A 8 7.90 1.92 0.04
CA THR A 8 7.30 0.76 -0.62
C THR A 8 7.16 -0.37 0.38
N ILE A 9 5.92 -0.84 0.58
CA ILE A 9 5.56 -1.86 1.54
C ILE A 9 5.23 -3.15 0.78
N PRO A 10 6.02 -4.22 0.94
CA PRO A 10 5.69 -5.52 0.37
C PRO A 10 4.51 -6.15 1.12
N VAL A 11 3.53 -6.68 0.39
CA VAL A 11 2.39 -7.40 0.97
C VAL A 11 2.26 -8.80 0.36
N PRO A 12 1.66 -9.77 1.08
CA PRO A 12 1.44 -11.11 0.55
C PRO A 12 0.65 -11.10 -0.75
N ALA A 13 0.95 -12.03 -1.66
CA ALA A 13 0.34 -12.08 -2.98
C ALA A 13 -1.17 -12.34 -2.94
N ASP A 14 -1.62 -13.10 -1.95
CA ASP A 14 -3.01 -13.41 -1.62
C ASP A 14 -3.80 -12.22 -1.05
N THR A 15 -3.13 -11.10 -0.74
CA THR A 15 -3.80 -9.87 -0.28
C THR A 15 -4.61 -9.25 -1.40
N ASP A 16 -5.90 -9.00 -1.18
CA ASP A 16 -6.77 -8.30 -2.13
C ASP A 16 -6.99 -6.83 -1.79
N GLU A 17 -6.87 -6.47 -0.52
CA GLU A 17 -7.01 -5.10 0.00
C GLU A 17 -5.95 -4.79 1.06
N VAL A 18 -5.50 -3.53 1.10
CA VAL A 18 -4.57 -3.02 2.11
C VAL A 18 -5.17 -1.83 2.84
N CYS A 19 -4.93 -1.79 4.15
CA CYS A 19 -5.26 -0.67 4.99
C CYS A 19 -4.05 0.26 5.13
N CYS A 20 -4.26 1.56 4.96
CA CYS A 20 -3.25 2.57 5.23
C CYS A 20 -3.79 3.56 6.28
N ASP A 21 -3.13 3.60 7.43
CA ASP A 21 -3.40 4.51 8.56
C ASP A 21 -2.50 5.77 8.55
N GLY A 22 -1.65 5.91 7.54
CA GLY A 22 -0.70 7.03 7.45
C GLY A 22 0.50 6.96 8.39
N GLY A 23 0.64 5.89 9.18
CA GLY A 23 1.78 5.65 10.06
C GLY A 23 1.66 6.41 11.38
N SER A 24 0.90 5.85 12.32
CA SER A 24 0.87 6.13 13.78
C SER A 24 1.53 7.43 14.26
N GLY A 25 1.12 8.58 13.74
CA GLY A 25 1.69 9.88 14.07
C GLY A 25 0.69 11.01 13.89
N PRO A 26 0.91 12.17 14.53
CA PRO A 26 -0.01 13.32 14.47
C PRO A 26 -0.14 13.95 13.07
N MET A 27 0.72 13.57 12.11
CA MET A 27 0.64 13.93 10.69
C MET A 27 0.26 12.74 9.78
N GLY A 28 -0.45 11.76 10.33
CA GLY A 28 -1.08 10.69 9.53
C GLY A 28 -2.33 11.19 8.77
N HIS A 29 -2.98 10.28 8.07
CA HIS A 29 -4.29 10.52 7.43
C HIS A 29 -5.32 9.55 8.00
N PRO A 30 -6.64 9.80 7.81
CA PRO A 30 -7.67 8.85 8.22
C PRO A 30 -7.40 7.46 7.64
N GLN A 31 -7.82 6.42 8.36
CA GLN A 31 -7.72 5.05 7.88
C GLN A 31 -8.46 4.90 6.54
N VAL A 32 -7.71 4.51 5.50
CA VAL A 32 -8.26 4.27 4.17
C VAL A 32 -7.85 2.90 3.67
N PHE A 33 -8.74 2.30 2.89
CA PHE A 33 -8.56 0.98 2.31
C PHE A 33 -8.35 1.10 0.81
N TYR A 34 -7.39 0.35 0.29
CA TYR A 34 -7.08 0.30 -1.13
C TYR A 34 -7.15 -1.15 -1.61
N THR A 35 -8.04 -1.39 -2.57
CA THR A 35 -8.12 -2.67 -3.27
C THR A 35 -7.10 -2.72 -4.39
N PHE A 36 -6.45 -3.87 -4.56
CA PHE A 36 -5.53 -4.06 -5.66
C PHE A 36 -6.23 -4.15 -7.03
N ASP A 37 -7.50 -4.55 -7.09
CA ASP A 37 -8.33 -4.59 -8.31
C ASP A 37 -7.60 -5.23 -9.51
N GLY A 38 -7.03 -6.42 -9.28
CA GLY A 38 -6.25 -7.15 -10.29
C GLY A 38 -4.83 -6.61 -10.57
N LYS A 39 -4.41 -5.52 -9.91
CA LYS A 39 -3.05 -4.99 -9.96
C LYS A 39 -2.16 -5.64 -8.91
N ASN A 40 -0.85 -5.55 -9.11
CA ASN A 40 0.14 -5.99 -8.12
C ASN A 40 0.61 -4.85 -7.23
N THR A 41 0.25 -3.61 -7.55
CA THR A 41 0.75 -2.42 -6.86
C THR A 41 -0.38 -1.42 -6.68
N VAL A 42 -0.46 -0.81 -5.50
CA VAL A 42 -1.40 0.26 -5.20
C VAL A 42 -0.72 1.35 -4.36
N SER A 43 -1.03 2.62 -4.60
CA SER A 43 -0.43 3.75 -3.90
C SER A 43 -1.45 4.48 -3.04
N CYS A 44 -1.04 4.89 -1.84
CA CYS A 44 -1.84 5.75 -0.99
C CYS A 44 -1.75 7.20 -1.46
N GLY A 45 -2.90 7.81 -1.78
CA GLY A 45 -2.98 9.20 -2.24
C GLY A 45 -2.65 10.25 -1.18
N TYR A 46 -2.52 9.86 0.10
CA TYR A 46 -2.25 10.77 1.21
C TYR A 46 -0.78 10.78 1.62
N CYS A 47 -0.25 9.64 2.06
CA CYS A 47 1.14 9.52 2.51
C CYS A 47 2.12 9.15 1.39
N GLY A 48 1.63 8.80 0.20
CA GLY A 48 2.47 8.40 -0.93
C GLY A 48 3.11 7.02 -0.79
N ARG A 49 2.72 6.22 0.21
CA ARG A 49 3.17 4.82 0.36
C ARG A 49 2.72 3.98 -0.82
N VAL A 50 3.56 3.04 -1.23
CA VAL A 50 3.27 2.12 -2.34
C VAL A 50 3.24 0.70 -1.81
N PHE A 51 2.10 0.02 -1.89
CA PHE A 51 1.95 -1.37 -1.50
C PHE A 51 2.15 -2.25 -2.72
N THR A 52 3.07 -3.22 -2.65
CA THR A 52 3.38 -4.13 -3.76
C THR A 52 3.23 -5.57 -3.32
N LYS A 53 2.47 -6.37 -4.09
CA LYS A 53 2.34 -7.80 -3.88
C LYS A 53 3.67 -8.49 -4.16
N THR A 54 4.28 -9.04 -3.12
CA THR A 54 5.50 -9.83 -3.22
C THR A 54 5.15 -11.29 -3.02
N GLY A 55 5.06 -12.01 -4.14
CA GLY A 55 4.79 -13.44 -4.18
C GLY A 55 4.00 -13.81 -5.43
N THR A 56 4.19 -15.04 -5.89
CA THR A 56 3.28 -15.65 -6.86
C THR A 56 2.04 -16.12 -6.11
N LYS A 57 0.85 -15.55 -6.39
CA LYS A 57 -0.40 -16.19 -5.96
C LYS A 57 -0.33 -17.65 -6.44
N PRO A 58 -0.52 -18.67 -5.58
CA PRO A 58 -0.67 -20.03 -6.06
C PRO A 58 -1.88 -20.04 -6.99
N ARG A 59 -1.64 -20.17 -8.30
CA ARG A 59 -2.69 -20.44 -9.27
C ARG A 59 -3.15 -21.86 -8.99
N HIS A 60 -4.28 -21.98 -8.30
CA HIS A 60 -4.95 -23.26 -8.09
C HIS A 60 -5.64 -23.71 -9.38
#